data_AF-A0A3Q9QTB9-F1
#
_entry.id   AF-A0A3Q9QTB9-F1
#
_cell.length_a   1.000
_cell.length_b   1.000
_cell.length_c   1.000
_cell.angle_alpha   90.00
_cell.angle_beta   90.00
_cell.angle_gamma   90.00
#
_symmetry.space_group_name_H-M   'P 1'
#
loop_
_entity.id
_entity.type
_entity.pdbx_description
1 polymer ?
#
loop_
_entity_poly.entity_id
_entity_poly.type
_entity_poly.pdbx_seq_one_letter_code
_entity_poly.pdbx_strand_id
1 'polypeptide(L)'
;MKFRLTGKFGELSPVRNWQPHSGIDLAMPEGTTLRSIGNGVVDKVFDGSSAIGKGLSIKFPDGTRAIYGHLSDVKVRVGENLSAGDVIGFSGNTGNSTGPHLHFGLKDASGGTLDPTPFADKLASISGDHVAPGIITQLFNNESTQGPLTRLFWSSSESIREKTADVATEVILGILDAAKDLIMAGTLLGAGVLIILKVAGWRDGGRWAGVLLVVNVLLRALFGGV
;
A
#
# COMPACT_ATOMS: atom_id res chain seq x y z
N MET A 1 -0.12 24.87 -2.64
CA MET A 1 -0.84 24.08 -1.62
C MET A 1 -2.33 24.41 -1.66
N LYS A 2 -3.23 23.41 -1.60
CA LYS A 2 -4.70 23.57 -1.61
C LYS A 2 -5.26 24.15 -0.30
N PHE A 3 -4.59 23.85 0.81
CA PHE A 3 -4.90 24.35 2.14
C PHE A 3 -3.74 25.20 2.65
N ARG A 4 -3.99 26.12 3.59
CA ARG A 4 -2.97 27.04 4.09
C ARG A 4 -2.37 26.49 5.39
N LEU A 5 -1.04 26.45 5.46
CA LEU A 5 -0.31 26.21 6.71
C LEU A 5 -0.52 27.39 7.66
N THR A 6 -1.14 27.14 8.81
CA THR A 6 -1.48 28.16 9.82
C THR A 6 -0.77 28.00 11.15
N GLY A 7 -0.21 26.83 11.42
CA GLY A 7 0.62 26.56 12.60
C GLY A 7 1.86 25.81 12.17
N LYS A 8 3.04 26.37 12.45
CA LYS A 8 4.32 25.75 12.09
C LYS A 8 4.83 24.85 13.21
N PHE A 9 5.65 23.88 12.86
CA PHE A 9 6.35 23.06 13.84
C PHE A 9 7.26 23.92 14.72
N GLY A 10 7.26 23.67 16.03
CA GLY A 10 8.05 24.41 17.01
C GLY A 10 7.56 25.83 17.31
N GLU A 11 6.52 26.32 16.63
CA GLU A 11 5.97 27.65 16.85
C GLU A 11 5.43 27.81 18.28
N LEU A 12 5.78 28.91 18.94
CA LEU A 12 5.26 29.26 20.26
C LEU A 12 4.05 30.17 20.10
N SER A 13 3.00 29.91 20.88
CA SER A 13 1.80 30.74 20.87
C SER A 13 1.10 30.76 22.23
N PRO A 14 0.35 31.83 22.55
CA PRO A 14 -0.47 31.87 23.77
C PRO A 14 -1.48 30.73 23.85
N VAL A 15 -2.04 30.30 22.72
CA VAL A 15 -3.01 29.19 22.63
C VAL A 15 -2.42 27.86 23.14
N ARG A 16 -1.11 27.69 23.03
CA ARG A 16 -0.36 26.51 23.50
C ARG A 16 0.38 26.78 24.81
N ASN A 17 0.02 27.84 25.54
CA ASN A 17 0.72 28.28 26.74
C ASN A 17 2.25 28.39 26.53
N TRP A 18 2.65 28.96 25.38
CA TRP A 18 4.04 29.12 24.98
C TRP A 18 4.85 27.82 24.90
N GLN A 19 4.18 26.67 24.77
CA GLN A 19 4.83 25.41 24.44
C GLN A 19 5.09 25.30 22.93
N PRO A 20 6.20 24.67 22.51
CA PRO A 20 6.48 24.38 21.10
C PRO A 20 5.37 23.54 20.49
N HIS A 21 4.90 23.97 19.32
CA HIS A 21 3.93 23.21 18.56
C HIS A 21 4.51 21.86 18.10
N SER A 22 3.88 20.75 18.49
CA SER A 22 4.35 19.38 18.22
C SER A 22 4.01 18.85 16.82
N GLY A 23 3.56 19.72 15.92
CA GLY A 23 3.11 19.32 14.58
C GLY A 23 2.96 20.51 13.66
N ILE A 24 2.12 20.35 12.64
CA ILE A 24 1.71 21.42 11.74
C ILE A 24 0.18 21.51 11.69
N ASP A 25 -0.32 22.72 11.48
CA ASP A 25 -1.76 22.95 11.35
C ASP A 25 -2.10 23.43 9.93
N LEU A 26 -3.01 22.72 9.28
CA LEU A 26 -3.51 23.04 7.94
C LEU A 26 -4.96 23.52 8.04
N ALA A 27 -5.19 24.80 7.81
CA ALA A 27 -6.54 25.36 7.82
C ALA A 27 -7.38 24.79 6.68
N MET A 28 -8.50 24.17 7.04
CA MET A 28 -9.43 23.53 6.11
C MET A 28 -10.84 23.54 6.68
N PRO A 29 -11.89 23.63 5.84
CA PRO A 29 -13.27 23.54 6.30
C PRO A 29 -13.51 22.24 7.08
N GLU A 30 -14.33 22.29 8.13
CA GLU A 30 -14.82 21.08 8.79
C GLU A 30 -15.54 20.16 7.80
N GLY A 31 -15.38 18.85 7.94
CA GLY A 31 -15.92 17.86 7.02
C GLY A 31 -15.00 17.53 5.83
N THR A 32 -13.85 18.19 5.69
CA THR A 32 -12.88 17.86 4.63
C THR A 32 -12.41 16.42 4.80
N THR A 33 -12.56 15.60 3.76
CA THR A 33 -12.09 14.21 3.75
C THR A 33 -10.60 14.12 4.04
N LEU A 34 -10.22 13.38 5.08
CA LEU A 34 -8.82 13.12 5.46
C LEU A 34 -8.41 11.72 5.04
N ARG A 35 -7.14 11.58 4.64
CA ARG A 35 -6.59 10.32 4.14
C ARG A 35 -5.28 9.94 4.82
N SER A 36 -5.00 8.64 4.87
CA SER A 36 -3.72 8.12 5.34
C SER A 36 -2.59 8.57 4.41
N ILE A 37 -1.51 9.10 4.98
CA ILE A 37 -0.33 9.55 4.23
C ILE A 37 0.59 8.40 3.78
N GLY A 38 0.34 7.19 4.27
CA GLY A 38 1.16 6.00 3.98
C GLY A 38 0.47 4.70 4.40
N ASN A 39 1.11 3.57 4.11
CA ASN A 39 0.64 2.27 4.54
C ASN A 39 0.96 2.07 6.02
N GLY A 40 0.00 1.62 6.84
CA GLY A 40 0.23 1.45 8.26
C GLY A 40 -0.95 0.80 8.99
N VAL A 41 -0.91 0.84 10.32
CA VAL A 41 -1.97 0.31 11.18
C VAL A 41 -2.45 1.40 12.13
N VAL A 42 -3.77 1.52 12.31
CA VAL A 42 -4.32 2.42 13.32
C VAL A 42 -3.92 1.91 14.70
N ASP A 43 -3.03 2.62 15.40
CA ASP A 43 -2.56 2.21 16.72
C ASP A 43 -3.37 2.84 17.86
N LYS A 44 -4.02 3.98 17.60
CA LYS A 44 -4.86 4.68 18.58
C LYS A 44 -5.96 5.49 17.90
N VAL A 45 -7.12 5.55 18.55
CA VAL A 45 -8.19 6.52 18.26
C VAL A 45 -8.39 7.40 19.49
N PHE A 46 -8.46 8.71 19.29
CA PHE A 46 -8.71 9.69 20.34
C PHE A 46 -10.21 10.02 20.38
N ASP A 47 -10.80 9.99 21.57
CA ASP A 47 -12.25 10.12 21.79
C ASP A 47 -12.76 11.57 21.81
N GLY A 48 -11.87 12.56 21.90
CA GLY A 48 -12.24 13.97 22.05
C GLY A 48 -11.94 14.59 23.41
N SER A 49 -11.60 13.79 24.43
CA SER A 49 -11.48 14.25 25.82
C SER A 49 -10.24 15.09 26.12
N SER A 50 -9.23 15.05 25.25
CA SER A 50 -7.95 15.73 25.44
C SER A 50 -7.76 16.89 24.47
N ALA A 51 -6.69 17.67 24.64
CA ALA A 51 -6.40 18.84 23.81
C ALA A 51 -6.35 18.52 22.30
N ILE A 52 -5.95 17.31 21.91
CA ILE A 52 -5.90 16.85 20.50
C ILE A 52 -7.29 16.71 19.87
N GLY A 53 -8.36 16.74 20.68
CA GLY A 53 -9.72 16.48 20.21
C GLY A 53 -9.91 15.03 19.78
N LYS A 54 -10.89 14.82 18.90
CA LYS A 54 -11.05 13.52 18.23
C LYS A 54 -9.93 13.37 17.20
N GLY A 55 -9.53 12.14 16.96
CA GLY A 55 -8.44 11.90 16.04
C GLY A 55 -8.01 10.45 16.00
N LEU A 56 -6.89 10.21 15.35
CA LEU A 56 -6.24 8.91 15.38
C LEU A 56 -4.73 9.02 15.25
N SER A 57 -4.04 7.94 15.56
CA SER A 57 -2.65 7.75 15.21
C SER A 57 -2.48 6.48 14.37
N ILE A 58 -1.59 6.58 13.38
CA ILE A 58 -1.24 5.52 12.45
C ILE A 58 0.22 5.18 12.66
N LYS A 59 0.50 3.92 12.99
CA LYS A 59 1.86 3.39 13.09
C LYS A 59 2.30 2.82 11.74
N PHE A 60 3.45 3.28 11.27
CA PHE A 60 4.08 2.82 10.04
C PHE A 60 5.05 1.65 10.29
N PRO A 61 5.50 0.93 9.25
CA PRO A 61 6.39 -0.23 9.40
C PRO A 61 7.73 0.08 10.07
N ASP A 62 8.25 1.29 9.89
CA ASP A 62 9.49 1.78 10.53
C ASP A 62 9.31 2.14 12.02
N GLY A 63 8.08 2.04 12.54
CA GLY A 63 7.72 2.36 13.92
C GLY A 63 7.33 3.82 14.16
N THR A 64 7.51 4.71 13.18
CA THR A 64 7.04 6.09 13.24
C THR A 64 5.51 6.12 13.33
N ARG A 65 4.98 7.14 14.00
CA ARG A 65 3.54 7.39 14.13
C ARG A 65 3.14 8.73 13.56
N ALA A 66 2.20 8.74 12.63
CA ALA A 66 1.46 9.94 12.25
C ALA A 66 0.28 10.15 13.20
N ILE A 67 -0.01 11.39 13.55
CA ILE A 67 -1.12 11.78 14.43
C ILE A 67 -1.99 12.76 13.68
N TYR A 68 -3.29 12.48 13.61
CA TYR A 68 -4.31 13.34 13.02
C TYR A 68 -5.23 13.82 14.13
N GLY A 69 -5.26 15.12 14.39
CA GLY A 69 -6.01 15.75 15.48
C GLY A 69 -7.07 16.74 15.01
N HIS A 70 -7.96 17.11 15.94
CA HIS A 70 -9.10 18.01 15.78
C HIS A 70 -10.18 17.51 14.80
N LEU A 71 -10.30 16.21 14.59
CA LEU A 71 -11.28 15.63 13.65
C LEU A 71 -12.72 15.87 14.14
N SER A 72 -13.66 15.94 13.20
CA SER A 72 -15.11 15.92 13.51
C SER A 72 -15.60 14.48 13.71
N ASP A 73 -15.07 13.56 12.90
CA ASP A 73 -15.36 12.14 12.93
C ASP A 73 -14.18 11.29 12.46
N VAL A 74 -14.08 10.08 13.00
CA VAL A 74 -13.06 9.07 12.68
C VAL A 74 -13.75 7.87 12.04
N LYS A 75 -13.29 7.45 10.85
CA LYS A 75 -13.95 6.40 10.05
C LYS A 75 -13.29 5.02 10.13
N VAL A 76 -12.22 4.92 10.91
CA VAL A 76 -11.40 3.71 11.06
C VAL A 76 -11.34 3.31 12.53
N ARG A 77 -10.96 2.06 12.78
CA ARG A 77 -10.83 1.51 14.15
C ARG A 77 -9.41 1.07 14.46
N VAL A 78 -9.08 1.01 15.75
CA VAL A 78 -7.79 0.49 16.23
C VAL A 78 -7.56 -0.93 15.67
N GLY A 79 -6.34 -1.17 15.18
CA GLY A 79 -5.92 -2.44 14.56
C GLY A 79 -6.23 -2.55 13.06
N GLU A 80 -6.89 -1.57 12.46
CA GLU A 80 -7.18 -1.56 11.03
C GLU A 80 -5.93 -1.30 10.20
N ASN A 81 -5.71 -2.12 9.17
CA ASN A 81 -4.66 -1.91 8.18
C ASN A 81 -5.13 -0.86 7.17
N LEU A 82 -4.27 0.13 6.92
CA LEU A 82 -4.51 1.22 5.99
C LEU A 82 -3.48 1.18 4.86
N SER A 83 -3.95 1.41 3.65
CA SER A 83 -3.14 1.80 2.51
C SER A 83 -3.03 3.31 2.43
N ALA A 84 -1.97 3.79 1.78
CA ALA A 84 -1.81 5.20 1.49
C ALA A 84 -2.99 5.71 0.65
N GLY A 85 -3.66 6.77 1.10
CA GLY A 85 -4.85 7.32 0.47
C GLY A 85 -6.19 6.79 1.01
N ASP A 86 -6.20 5.82 1.91
CA ASP A 86 -7.43 5.36 2.54
C ASP A 86 -8.08 6.48 3.35
N VAL A 87 -9.42 6.55 3.33
CA VAL A 87 -10.18 7.54 4.11
C VAL A 87 -10.12 7.17 5.58
N ILE A 88 -9.64 8.10 6.41
CA ILE A 88 -9.48 7.89 7.86
C ILE A 88 -10.50 8.66 8.70
N GLY A 89 -11.12 9.69 8.13
CA GLY A 89 -12.03 10.56 8.85
C GLY A 89 -12.25 11.90 8.15
N PHE A 90 -12.74 12.85 8.92
CA PHE A 90 -13.05 14.20 8.44
C PHE A 90 -12.42 15.24 9.36
N SER A 91 -11.88 16.31 8.77
CA SER A 91 -11.40 17.47 9.53
C SER A 91 -12.51 18.05 10.39
N GLY A 92 -12.13 18.76 11.44
CA GLY A 92 -13.09 19.37 12.34
C GLY A 92 -12.48 20.49 13.14
N ASN A 93 -13.04 20.69 14.33
CA ASN A 93 -12.65 21.73 15.26
C ASN A 93 -12.79 21.25 16.72
N THR A 94 -12.58 19.96 16.98
CA THR A 94 -12.74 19.37 18.32
C THR A 94 -11.49 19.56 19.19
N GLY A 95 -11.64 19.52 20.52
CA GLY A 95 -10.51 19.70 21.44
C GLY A 95 -10.09 21.17 21.59
N ASN A 96 -8.81 21.43 21.85
CA ASN A 96 -8.27 22.77 22.00
C ASN A 96 -7.89 23.34 20.62
N SER A 97 -8.88 23.84 19.90
CA SER A 97 -8.73 24.41 18.56
C SER A 97 -9.41 25.78 18.49
N THR A 98 -8.79 26.74 17.81
CA THR A 98 -9.34 28.10 17.63
C THR A 98 -10.17 28.26 16.37
N GLY A 99 -10.16 27.28 15.46
CA GLY A 99 -10.95 27.25 14.24
C GLY A 99 -10.69 25.99 13.41
N PRO A 100 -11.53 25.67 12.42
CA PRO A 100 -11.42 24.42 11.67
C PRO A 100 -10.07 24.23 10.98
N HIS A 101 -9.40 23.12 11.30
CA HIS A 101 -8.12 22.73 10.72
C HIS A 101 -7.82 21.25 10.94
N LEU A 102 -6.78 20.75 10.25
CA LEU A 102 -6.12 19.51 10.61
C LEU A 102 -4.86 19.84 11.41
N HIS A 103 -4.74 19.28 12.61
CA HIS A 103 -3.44 19.16 13.28
C HIS A 103 -2.78 17.84 12.86
N PHE A 104 -1.55 17.92 12.33
CA PHE A 104 -0.77 16.75 11.95
C PHE A 104 0.56 16.72 12.69
N GLY A 105 0.74 15.68 13.51
CA GLY A 105 1.97 15.42 14.26
C GLY A 105 2.70 14.19 13.73
N LEU A 106 4.01 14.13 13.95
CA LEU A 106 4.83 12.97 13.62
C LEU A 106 5.72 12.61 14.82
N LYS A 107 5.78 11.32 15.15
CA LYS A 107 6.66 10.81 16.20
C LYS A 107 7.51 9.66 15.71
N ASP A 108 8.78 9.63 16.08
CA ASP A 108 9.65 8.49 15.82
C ASP A 108 9.23 7.24 16.64
N ALA A 109 9.92 6.11 16.39
CA ALA A 109 9.64 4.85 17.07
C ALA A 109 9.83 4.92 18.60
N SER A 110 10.73 5.78 19.09
CA SER A 110 11.00 6.02 20.51
C SER A 110 10.00 6.99 21.18
N GLY A 111 9.17 7.66 20.38
CA GLY A 111 8.17 8.64 20.84
C GLY A 111 8.64 10.10 20.78
N GLY A 112 9.84 10.36 20.24
CA GLY A 112 10.36 11.70 19.98
C GLY A 112 9.56 12.40 18.88
N THR A 113 9.40 13.72 18.97
CA THR A 113 8.62 14.49 17.99
C THR A 113 9.49 14.86 16.80
N LEU A 114 8.98 14.62 15.60
CA LEU A 114 9.64 14.94 14.33
C LEU A 114 8.94 16.13 13.65
N ASP A 115 9.70 16.94 12.92
CA ASP A 115 9.14 18.03 12.11
C ASP A 115 8.33 17.47 10.92
N PRO A 116 6.99 17.65 10.90
CA PRO A 116 6.16 17.15 9.81
C PRO A 116 6.02 18.15 8.65
N THR A 117 6.65 19.33 8.70
CA THR A 117 6.55 20.37 7.67
C THR A 117 6.77 19.84 6.24
N PRO A 118 7.71 18.92 5.96
CA PRO A 118 7.88 18.34 4.62
C PRO A 118 6.64 17.62 4.06
N PHE A 119 5.69 17.23 4.91
CA PHE A 119 4.46 16.54 4.52
C PHE A 119 3.27 17.48 4.26
N ALA A 120 3.40 18.77 4.53
CA ALA A 120 2.29 19.73 4.43
C ALA A 120 1.65 19.74 3.04
N ASP A 121 2.45 19.78 1.97
CA ASP A 121 1.93 19.81 0.58
C ASP A 121 1.25 18.49 0.20
N LYS A 122 1.81 17.37 0.66
CA LYS A 122 1.24 16.04 0.42
C LYS A 122 -0.08 15.86 1.16
N LEU A 123 -0.16 16.24 2.43
CA LEU A 123 -1.40 16.21 3.21
C LEU A 123 -2.48 17.07 2.54
N ALA A 124 -2.10 18.26 2.08
CA ALA A 124 -3.03 19.14 1.40
C ALA A 124 -3.51 18.60 0.05
N SER A 125 -2.66 17.88 -0.69
CA SER A 125 -3.04 17.32 -1.99
C SER A 125 -3.91 16.06 -1.88
N ILE A 126 -3.73 15.25 -0.84
CA ILE A 126 -4.55 14.05 -0.61
C ILE A 126 -5.86 14.34 0.15
N SER A 127 -6.06 15.55 0.68
CA SER A 127 -7.26 15.89 1.46
C SER A 127 -8.38 16.54 0.62
N GLY A 128 -9.63 16.24 0.98
CA GLY A 128 -10.86 16.73 0.35
C GLY A 128 -11.47 15.79 -0.69
N ASP A 129 -12.58 16.25 -1.29
CA ASP A 129 -13.59 15.38 -1.93
C ASP A 129 -13.23 14.89 -3.34
N HIS A 130 -12.13 15.37 -3.91
CA HIS A 130 -11.67 15.00 -5.23
C HIS A 130 -10.18 14.70 -5.19
N VAL A 131 -9.84 13.42 -4.98
CA VAL A 131 -8.59 12.89 -5.52
C VAL A 131 -8.99 11.96 -6.65
N ALA A 132 -8.73 12.36 -7.89
CA ALA A 132 -9.02 11.51 -9.04
C ALA A 132 -8.33 10.14 -8.82
N PRO A 133 -8.97 9.01 -9.16
CA PRO A 133 -8.44 7.67 -8.86
C PRO A 133 -6.99 7.42 -9.35
N GLY A 134 -6.48 8.20 -10.31
CA GLY A 134 -5.08 8.14 -10.77
C GLY A 134 -4.10 9.12 -10.12
N ILE A 135 -4.56 10.18 -9.43
CA ILE A 135 -3.68 11.17 -8.78
C ILE A 135 -3.07 10.60 -7.50
N ILE A 136 -3.84 9.80 -6.73
CA ILE A 136 -3.32 9.07 -5.56
C ILE A 136 -2.12 8.22 -5.99
N THR A 137 -2.28 7.38 -6.99
CA THR A 137 -1.22 6.51 -7.50
C THR A 137 0.00 7.30 -7.99
N GLN A 138 -0.18 8.43 -8.69
CA GLN A 138 0.94 9.25 -9.16
C GLN A 138 1.67 10.00 -8.03
N LEU A 139 0.96 10.54 -7.03
CA LEU A 139 1.58 11.21 -5.89
C LEU A 139 2.35 10.26 -4.99
N PHE A 140 1.89 9.00 -4.90
CA PHE A 140 2.61 7.97 -4.15
C PHE A 140 3.76 7.35 -4.96
N ASN A 141 3.73 7.39 -6.29
CA ASN A 141 4.77 6.79 -7.14
C ASN A 141 5.80 7.78 -7.72
N ASN A 142 5.65 9.10 -7.49
CA ASN A 142 6.57 10.09 -8.05
C ASN A 142 7.75 10.35 -7.08
N GLU A 143 8.95 9.93 -7.47
CA GLU A 143 10.20 10.08 -6.71
C GLU A 143 10.74 11.52 -6.65
N SER A 144 10.24 12.42 -7.50
CA SER A 144 10.83 13.76 -7.69
C SER A 144 10.53 14.78 -6.58
N THR A 145 9.63 14.48 -5.63
CA THR A 145 9.33 15.34 -4.48
C THR A 145 9.97 14.87 -3.17
N GLN A 146 10.90 13.91 -3.23
CA GLN A 146 11.33 13.12 -2.07
C GLN A 146 12.57 13.68 -1.37
N GLY A 147 12.35 14.36 -0.24
CA GLY A 147 13.41 14.66 0.71
C GLY A 147 13.93 13.41 1.46
N PRO A 148 15.04 13.50 2.19
CA PRO A 148 15.68 12.36 2.87
C PRO A 148 14.75 11.57 3.80
N LEU A 149 13.77 12.24 4.42
CA LEU A 149 12.82 11.60 5.35
C LEU A 149 11.80 10.71 4.63
N THR A 150 11.40 11.00 3.39
CA THR A 150 10.42 10.15 2.66
C THR A 150 11.04 8.86 2.13
N ARG A 151 12.36 8.84 1.88
CA ARG A 151 13.09 7.62 1.47
C ARG A 151 13.06 6.53 2.55
N LEU A 152 13.05 6.91 3.83
CA LEU A 152 12.94 5.96 4.95
C LEU A 152 11.55 5.31 5.03
N PHE A 153 10.49 6.08 4.76
CA PHE A 153 9.12 5.54 4.70
C PHE A 153 8.89 4.66 3.48
N TRP A 154 9.47 5.05 2.33
CA TRP A 154 9.29 4.37 1.06
C TRP A 154 10.02 3.03 0.97
N SER A 155 11.27 2.92 1.47
CA SER A 155 12.07 1.69 1.39
C SER A 155 11.41 0.51 2.12
N SER A 156 10.66 0.78 3.19
CA SER A 156 9.90 -0.26 3.90
C SER A 156 8.79 -0.85 3.02
N SER A 157 8.15 -0.03 2.17
CA SER A 157 7.13 -0.47 1.23
C SER A 157 7.71 -1.17 0.00
N GLU A 158 8.89 -0.76 -0.47
CA GLU A 158 9.62 -1.48 -1.53
C GLU A 158 10.07 -2.86 -1.07
N SER A 159 10.59 -3.01 0.16
CA SER A 159 10.98 -4.33 0.69
C SER A 159 9.80 -5.31 0.85
N ILE A 160 8.59 -4.79 1.13
CA ILE A 160 7.36 -5.59 1.18
C ILE A 160 6.84 -5.87 -0.22
N ARG A 161 6.91 -4.90 -1.15
CA ARG A 161 6.53 -5.06 -2.56
C ARG A 161 7.44 -6.03 -3.31
N GLU A 162 8.74 -6.01 -3.03
CA GLU A 162 9.72 -6.96 -3.56
C GLU A 162 9.45 -8.36 -2.98
N LYS A 163 9.27 -8.49 -1.66
CA LYS A 163 8.87 -9.78 -1.05
C LYS A 163 7.52 -10.31 -1.53
N THR A 164 6.53 -9.46 -1.78
CA THR A 164 5.21 -9.90 -2.28
C THR A 164 5.21 -10.15 -3.78
N ALA A 165 5.99 -9.41 -4.56
CA ALA A 165 6.22 -9.67 -5.98
C ALA A 165 7.01 -10.96 -6.18
N ASP A 166 8.01 -11.24 -5.34
CA ASP A 166 8.78 -12.47 -5.35
C ASP A 166 7.89 -13.67 -5.00
N VAL A 167 7.10 -13.58 -3.91
CA VAL A 167 6.16 -14.66 -3.55
C VAL A 167 5.09 -14.87 -4.62
N ALA A 168 4.53 -13.80 -5.20
CA ALA A 168 3.56 -13.91 -6.29
C ALA A 168 4.19 -14.55 -7.54
N THR A 169 5.43 -14.17 -7.86
CA THR A 169 6.17 -14.71 -9.01
C THR A 169 6.55 -16.18 -8.78
N GLU A 170 7.01 -16.55 -7.58
CA GLU A 170 7.30 -17.95 -7.23
C GLU A 170 6.05 -18.83 -7.25
N VAL A 171 4.91 -18.33 -6.76
CA VAL A 171 3.63 -19.05 -6.83
C VAL A 171 3.19 -19.23 -8.28
N ILE A 172 3.28 -18.19 -9.11
CA ILE A 172 2.93 -18.25 -10.53
C ILE A 172 3.86 -19.22 -11.28
N LEU A 173 5.17 -19.14 -11.05
CA LEU A 173 6.15 -20.04 -11.66
C LEU A 173 5.94 -21.48 -11.18
N GLY A 174 5.65 -21.70 -9.90
CA GLY A 174 5.33 -23.02 -9.37
C GLY A 174 4.04 -23.62 -9.95
N ILE A 175 3.00 -22.81 -10.17
CA ILE A 175 1.78 -23.25 -10.88
C ILE A 175 2.08 -23.59 -12.33
N LEU A 176 2.90 -22.77 -13.01
CA LEU A 176 3.33 -23.01 -14.39
C LEU A 176 4.18 -24.29 -14.51
N ASP A 177 5.07 -24.55 -13.56
CA ASP A 177 5.92 -25.74 -13.55
C ASP A 177 5.10 -27.01 -13.29
N ALA A 178 4.19 -26.96 -12.30
CA ALA A 178 3.24 -28.04 -12.06
C ALA A 178 2.33 -28.32 -13.27
N ALA A 179 1.93 -27.27 -14.01
CA ALA A 179 1.16 -27.42 -15.25
C ALA A 179 1.99 -28.06 -16.37
N LYS A 180 3.29 -27.72 -16.50
CA LYS A 180 4.21 -28.37 -17.45
C LYS A 180 4.39 -29.85 -17.12
N ASP A 181 4.58 -30.19 -15.85
CA ASP A 181 4.72 -31.57 -15.41
C ASP A 181 3.46 -32.40 -15.68
N LEU A 182 2.27 -31.81 -15.48
CA LEU A 182 1.01 -32.48 -15.77
C LEU A 182 0.81 -32.74 -17.28
N ILE A 183 1.18 -31.78 -18.13
CA ILE A 183 1.14 -31.92 -19.60
C ILE A 183 2.14 -33.00 -20.06
N MET A 184 3.33 -33.01 -19.46
CA MET A 184 4.38 -33.98 -19.78
C MET A 184 4.01 -35.40 -19.30
N ALA A 185 3.40 -35.53 -18.12
CA ALA A 185 2.88 -36.80 -17.62
C ALA A 185 1.74 -37.33 -18.51
N GLY A 186 0.81 -36.47 -18.94
CA GLY A 186 -0.28 -36.84 -19.85
C GLY A 186 0.21 -37.32 -21.22
N THR A 187 1.28 -36.72 -21.75
CA THR A 187 1.90 -37.16 -23.01
C THR A 187 2.62 -38.51 -22.87
N LEU A 188 3.29 -38.76 -21.75
CA LEU A 188 3.91 -40.07 -21.47
C LEU A 188 2.86 -41.18 -21.32
N LEU A 189 1.75 -40.91 -20.63
CA LEU A 189 0.64 -41.86 -20.51
C LEU A 189 -0.01 -42.15 -21.87
N GLY A 190 -0.24 -41.11 -22.69
CA GLY A 190 -0.75 -41.27 -24.05
C GLY A 190 0.19 -42.09 -24.95
N ALA A 191 1.49 -41.85 -24.87
CA ALA A 191 2.50 -42.63 -25.59
C ALA A 191 2.54 -44.10 -25.12
N GLY A 192 2.45 -44.34 -23.81
CA GLY A 192 2.40 -45.69 -23.23
C GLY A 192 1.19 -46.50 -23.70
N VAL A 193 0.00 -45.90 -23.69
CA VAL A 193 -1.23 -46.53 -24.20
C VAL A 193 -1.09 -46.90 -25.67
N LEU A 194 -0.45 -46.07 -26.48
CA LEU A 194 -0.27 -46.35 -27.92
C LEU A 194 0.79 -47.40 -28.21
N ILE A 195 1.86 -47.47 -27.40
CA ILE A 195 2.82 -48.58 -27.46
C ILE A 195 2.11 -49.89 -27.12
N ILE A 196 1.28 -49.91 -26.07
CA ILE A 196 0.47 -51.08 -25.70
C ILE A 196 -0.49 -51.48 -26.84
N LEU A 197 -1.21 -50.52 -27.44
CA LEU A 197 -2.12 -50.78 -28.56
C LEU A 197 -1.38 -51.27 -29.82
N LYS A 198 -0.13 -50.85 -30.02
CA LYS A 198 0.70 -51.31 -31.14
C LYS A 198 1.27 -52.71 -30.91
N VAL A 199 1.68 -53.04 -29.68
CA VAL A 199 2.08 -54.41 -29.29
C VAL A 199 0.90 -55.38 -29.34
N ALA A 200 -0.32 -54.90 -29.06
CA ALA A 200 -1.56 -55.67 -29.17
C ALA A 200 -2.04 -55.93 -30.62
N GLY A 201 -1.25 -55.56 -31.65
CA GLY A 201 -1.50 -55.92 -33.04
C GLY A 201 -2.55 -55.07 -33.77
N TRP A 202 -2.83 -53.85 -33.30
CA TRP A 202 -3.83 -52.98 -33.93
C TRP A 202 -3.34 -52.39 -35.27
N ARG A 203 -4.09 -52.65 -36.34
CA ARG A 203 -3.64 -52.62 -37.74
C ARG A 203 -3.43 -51.22 -38.37
N ASP A 204 -3.84 -50.14 -37.69
CA ASP A 204 -3.76 -48.75 -38.19
C ASP A 204 -2.80 -47.82 -37.39
N GLY A 205 -2.07 -48.36 -36.41
CA GLY A 205 -1.23 -47.58 -35.47
C GLY A 205 -0.05 -46.80 -36.09
N GLY A 206 0.29 -47.05 -37.36
CA GLY A 206 1.37 -46.35 -38.07
C GLY A 206 1.05 -44.90 -38.41
N ARG A 207 -0.22 -44.58 -38.73
CA ARG A 207 -0.62 -43.23 -39.19
C ARG A 207 -0.68 -42.22 -38.04
N TRP A 208 -1.04 -42.67 -36.84
CA TRP A 208 -1.14 -41.84 -35.64
C TRP A 208 0.20 -41.64 -34.92
N ALA A 209 1.13 -42.59 -35.04
CA ALA A 209 2.47 -42.47 -34.47
C ALA A 209 3.25 -41.27 -35.05
N GLY A 210 3.11 -41.01 -36.36
CA GLY A 210 3.73 -39.85 -37.01
C GLY A 210 3.14 -38.52 -36.54
N VAL A 211 1.82 -38.44 -36.41
CA VAL A 211 1.12 -37.23 -35.91
C VAL A 211 1.58 -36.90 -34.49
N LEU A 212 1.75 -37.91 -33.63
CA LEU A 212 2.15 -37.71 -32.24
C LEU A 212 3.63 -37.39 -32.07
N LEU A 213 4.50 -37.92 -32.95
CA LEU A 213 5.90 -37.50 -33.00
C LEU A 213 6.00 -36.00 -33.36
N VAL A 214 5.22 -35.57 -34.35
CA VAL A 214 5.16 -34.15 -34.76
C VAL A 214 4.60 -33.28 -33.63
N VAL A 215 3.54 -33.71 -32.95
CA VAL A 215 2.99 -32.99 -31.78
C VAL A 215 4.02 -32.93 -30.64
N ASN A 216 4.75 -34.01 -30.36
CA ASN A 216 5.78 -34.03 -29.31
C ASN A 216 6.98 -33.12 -29.64
N VAL A 217 7.42 -33.11 -30.91
CA VAL A 217 8.46 -32.18 -31.39
C VAL A 217 8.00 -30.73 -31.33
N LEU A 218 6.74 -30.45 -31.71
CA LEU A 218 6.17 -29.10 -31.63
C LEU A 218 6.01 -28.63 -30.18
N LEU A 219 5.57 -29.49 -29.27
CA LEU A 219 5.48 -29.17 -27.84
C LEU A 219 6.87 -28.93 -27.23
N ARG A 220 7.88 -29.70 -27.63
CA ARG A 220 9.27 -29.43 -27.24
C ARG A 220 9.80 -28.12 -27.82
N ALA A 221 9.47 -27.76 -29.05
CA ALA A 221 9.89 -26.49 -29.64
C ALA A 221 9.16 -25.26 -29.04
N LEU A 222 7.91 -25.42 -28.60
CA LEU A 222 7.10 -24.35 -28.02
C LEU A 222 7.37 -24.12 -26.53
N PHE A 223 7.77 -25.16 -25.79
CA PHE A 223 7.90 -25.11 -24.32
C PHE A 223 9.26 -25.54 -23.78
N GLY A 224 10.08 -26.23 -24.57
CA GLY A 224 11.45 -26.61 -24.25
C GLY A 224 12.43 -25.68 -24.94
N GLY A 225 12.63 -24.49 -24.37
CA GLY A 225 13.81 -23.69 -24.70
C GLY A 225 15.08 -24.54 -24.48
N VAL A 226 16.01 -24.46 -25.43
CA VAL A 226 17.39 -24.94 -25.28
C VAL A 226 18.02 -24.29 -24.05
#